data_AF-A0A093XYH1-F1
#
_entry.id   AF-A0A093XYH1-F1
#
_cell.length_a   1.000
_cell.length_b   1.000
_cell.length_c   1.000
_cell.angle_alpha   90.00
_cell.angle_beta   90.00
_cell.angle_gamma   90.00
#
_symmetry.space_group_name_H-M   'P 1'
#
loop_
_entity.id
_entity.type
_entity.pdbx_description
1 polymer ?
#
loop_
_entity_poly.entity_id
_entity_poly.type
_entity_poly.pdbx_seq_one_letter_code
_entity_poly.pdbx_strand_id
1 'polypeptide(L)'
;MGPVSPQCQDLELPHGVSFNFVLSLLILIGILVSYLPQHLRIIRLRSSFGLSPYFVLLGTTSGTAAFANILVLPRSAHDVACCREISGVSCFAGLLGIFQVGVQCLSFYVILLLFLIYFPRATSLTNPTTSAESETEPNGNGNADNDDKLPSYSTAVIVSITCLAHAVIVLIISLAVAIKHPSNLQAWANILGIMSAVLASIQYFPQIYTTFRLQKVGSLSIPMMCIQTPGSLVWAASLAQRLGAEGWSAWGVISSSIRL
;
A
#
# COMPACT_ATOMS: atom_id res chain seq x y z
N MET A 1 25.21 26.86 -13.74
CA MET A 1 25.05 25.39 -13.70
C MET A 1 26.40 24.81 -14.07
N GLY A 2 27.00 24.01 -13.18
CA GLY A 2 28.26 23.33 -13.47
C GLY A 2 28.07 22.26 -14.56
N PRO A 3 29.15 21.68 -15.10
CA PRO A 3 29.03 20.56 -16.03
C PRO A 3 28.33 19.39 -15.34
N VAL A 4 27.21 18.94 -15.92
CA VAL A 4 26.42 17.80 -15.45
C VAL A 4 27.26 16.53 -15.61
N SER A 5 27.33 15.69 -14.58
CA SER A 5 28.00 14.39 -14.69
C SER A 5 27.37 13.54 -15.81
N PRO A 6 28.15 12.83 -16.64
CA PRO A 6 27.62 12.02 -17.74
C PRO A 6 26.59 10.96 -17.27
N GLN A 7 26.67 10.52 -16.01
CA GLN A 7 25.72 9.58 -15.41
C GLN A 7 24.37 10.23 -15.05
N CYS A 8 24.33 11.54 -14.84
CA CYS A 8 23.11 12.30 -14.58
C CYS A 8 22.50 12.87 -15.87
N GLN A 9 23.26 12.88 -16.97
CA GLN A 9 22.80 13.32 -18.28
C GLN A 9 21.71 12.39 -18.85
N ASP A 10 21.74 11.10 -18.50
CA ASP A 10 20.69 10.13 -18.83
C ASP A 10 19.33 10.45 -18.18
N LEU A 11 19.30 11.27 -17.13
CA LEU A 11 18.07 11.75 -16.47
C LEU A 11 17.54 13.05 -17.07
N GLU A 12 18.29 13.70 -17.97
CA GLU A 12 17.81 14.91 -18.63
C GLU A 12 16.68 14.56 -19.59
N LEU A 13 15.51 15.18 -19.37
CA LEU A 13 14.42 15.10 -20.34
C LEU A 13 14.92 15.66 -21.68
N PRO A 14 14.71 14.93 -22.79
CA PRO A 14 14.92 15.52 -24.11
C PRO A 14 14.04 16.77 -24.26
N HIS A 15 14.41 17.69 -25.15
CA HIS A 15 13.70 18.96 -25.39
C HIS A 15 12.20 18.82 -25.77
N GLY A 16 11.66 17.59 -25.88
CA GLY A 16 10.25 17.29 -26.04
C GLY A 16 9.69 16.45 -24.88
N VAL A 17 8.40 16.61 -24.61
CA VAL A 17 7.67 15.83 -23.60
C VAL A 17 7.72 14.34 -23.98
N SER A 18 8.44 13.53 -23.20
CA SER A 18 8.55 12.09 -23.47
C SER A 18 7.22 11.38 -23.17
N PHE A 19 6.85 10.40 -24.00
CA PHE A 19 5.65 9.59 -23.79
C PHE A 19 5.63 8.95 -22.39
N ASN A 20 6.78 8.46 -21.92
CA ASN A 20 6.94 7.87 -20.59
C ASN A 20 6.67 8.87 -19.45
N PHE A 21 7.04 10.14 -19.62
CA PHE A 21 6.73 11.18 -18.65
C PHE A 21 5.23 11.43 -18.56
N VAL A 22 4.55 11.60 -19.69
CA VAL A 22 3.08 11.79 -19.74
C VAL A 22 2.37 10.59 -19.14
N LEU A 23 2.78 9.39 -19.54
CA LEU A 23 2.20 8.15 -19.06
C LEU A 23 2.37 8.01 -17.53
N SER A 24 3.58 8.25 -17.02
CA SER A 24 3.85 8.24 -15.58
C SER A 24 3.03 9.28 -14.82
N LEU A 25 2.84 10.48 -15.39
CA LEU A 25 2.02 11.53 -14.79
C LEU A 25 0.53 11.15 -14.75
N LEU A 26 0.01 10.57 -15.84
CA LEU A 26 -1.36 10.06 -15.90
C LEU A 26 -1.59 8.93 -14.89
N ILE A 27 -0.61 8.03 -14.72
CA ILE A 27 -0.67 6.97 -13.70
C ILE A 27 -0.73 7.59 -12.30
N LEU A 28 0.10 8.57 -11.99
CA LEU A 28 0.10 9.25 -10.68
C LEU A 28 -1.28 9.88 -10.38
N ILE A 29 -1.86 10.57 -11.35
CA ILE A 29 -3.22 11.14 -11.24
C ILE A 29 -4.26 10.03 -11.08
N GLY A 30 -4.15 8.95 -11.86
CA GLY A 30 -5.03 7.80 -11.80
C GLY A 30 -5.04 7.12 -10.42
N ILE A 31 -3.88 7.01 -9.76
CA ILE A 31 -3.76 6.50 -8.39
C ILE A 31 -4.57 7.40 -7.43
N LEU A 32 -4.37 8.72 -7.47
CA LEU A 32 -5.09 9.66 -6.61
C LEU A 32 -6.61 9.57 -6.80
N VAL A 33 -7.06 9.56 -8.05
CA VAL A 33 -8.49 9.47 -8.40
C VAL A 33 -9.07 8.11 -7.96
N SER A 34 -8.29 7.04 -7.97
CA SER A 34 -8.75 5.70 -7.57
C SER A 34 -9.00 5.58 -6.06
N TYR A 35 -8.16 6.21 -5.23
CA TYR A 35 -8.31 6.15 -3.77
C TYR A 35 -9.34 7.15 -3.22
N LEU A 36 -9.56 8.26 -3.93
CA LEU A 36 -10.45 9.32 -3.49
C LEU A 36 -11.90 8.85 -3.17
N PRO A 37 -12.59 8.05 -4.01
CA PRO A 37 -13.93 7.53 -3.69
C PRO A 37 -13.96 6.71 -2.40
N GLN A 38 -12.90 5.93 -2.13
CA GLN A 38 -12.81 5.12 -0.93
C GLN A 38 -12.66 5.99 0.32
N HIS A 39 -11.78 7.00 0.28
CA HIS A 39 -11.64 7.96 1.38
C HIS A 39 -12.94 8.72 1.64
N LEU A 40 -13.58 9.22 0.57
CA LEU A 40 -14.84 9.94 0.68
C LEU A 40 -15.97 9.08 1.23
N ARG A 41 -16.05 7.80 0.84
CA ARG A 41 -17.07 6.88 1.35
C ARG A 41 -16.93 6.69 2.87
N ILE A 42 -15.72 6.45 3.37
CA ILE A 42 -15.49 6.27 4.82
C ILE A 42 -15.81 7.56 5.59
N ILE A 43 -15.38 8.71 5.08
CA ILE A 43 -15.62 10.02 5.70
C ILE A 43 -17.11 10.36 5.72
N ARG A 44 -17.83 10.14 4.61
CA ARG A 44 -19.26 10.45 4.50
C ARG A 44 -20.13 9.52 5.35
N LEU A 45 -19.82 8.22 5.36
CA LEU A 45 -20.55 7.24 6.16
C LEU A 45 -20.18 7.30 7.65
N ARG A 46 -19.07 7.97 8.00
CA ARG A 46 -18.48 8.02 9.36
C ARG A 46 -18.40 6.64 10.01
N SER A 47 -18.18 5.62 9.19
CA SER A 47 -18.18 4.24 9.62
C SER A 47 -17.22 3.45 8.75
N SER A 48 -16.44 2.60 9.41
CA SER A 48 -15.56 1.61 8.77
C SER A 48 -16.28 0.28 8.52
N PHE A 49 -17.61 0.22 8.63
CA PHE A 49 -18.39 -1.01 8.43
C PHE A 49 -18.18 -1.58 7.01
N GLY A 50 -17.80 -2.86 6.96
CA GLY A 50 -17.48 -3.56 5.71
C GLY A 50 -16.01 -3.51 5.27
N LEU A 51 -15.13 -2.77 5.98
CA LEU A 51 -13.68 -2.86 5.77
C LEU A 51 -13.09 -3.99 6.62
N SER A 52 -12.44 -4.95 5.95
CA SER A 52 -11.74 -6.03 6.65
C SER A 52 -10.47 -5.50 7.32
N PRO A 53 -10.28 -5.70 8.65
CA PRO A 53 -9.04 -5.32 9.34
C PRO A 53 -7.81 -5.98 8.73
N TYR A 54 -7.96 -7.21 8.22
CA TYR A 54 -6.90 -7.96 7.55
C TYR A 54 -6.47 -7.31 6.23
N PHE A 55 -7.43 -6.77 5.47
CA PHE A 55 -7.13 -6.04 4.24
C PHE A 55 -6.34 -4.75 4.53
N VAL A 56 -6.72 -4.02 5.58
CA VAL A 56 -6.00 -2.81 6.00
C VAL A 56 -4.59 -3.16 6.49
N LEU A 57 -4.45 -4.22 7.28
CA LEU A 57 -3.16 -4.72 7.78
C LEU A 57 -2.22 -5.06 6.62
N LEU A 58 -2.62 -5.98 5.74
CA LEU A 58 -1.79 -6.43 4.62
C LEU A 58 -1.50 -5.32 3.62
N GLY A 59 -2.50 -4.48 3.31
CA GLY A 59 -2.31 -3.37 2.37
C GLY A 59 -1.32 -2.34 2.89
N THR A 60 -1.39 -2.00 4.17
CA THR A 60 -0.48 -1.01 4.77
C THR A 60 0.93 -1.58 4.93
N THR A 61 1.09 -2.83 5.38
CA THR A 61 2.42 -3.44 5.52
C THR A 61 3.08 -3.72 4.17
N SER A 62 2.34 -4.22 3.18
CA SER A 62 2.81 -4.40 1.80
C SER A 62 3.18 -3.07 1.15
N GLY A 63 2.35 -2.03 1.29
CA GLY A 63 2.63 -0.69 0.75
C GLY A 63 3.85 -0.03 1.41
N THR A 64 4.02 -0.23 2.71
CA THR A 64 5.21 0.24 3.44
C THR A 64 6.47 -0.46 2.94
N ALA A 65 6.41 -1.78 2.71
CA ALA A 65 7.51 -2.56 2.17
C ALA A 65 7.87 -2.13 0.73
N ALA A 66 6.87 -1.90 -0.13
CA ALA A 66 7.07 -1.40 -1.50
C ALA A 66 7.73 -0.01 -1.49
N PHE A 67 7.24 0.90 -0.64
CA PHE A 67 7.80 2.23 -0.55
C PHE A 67 9.22 2.23 0.02
N ALA A 68 9.49 1.41 1.04
CA ALA A 68 10.84 1.23 1.52
C ALA A 68 11.76 0.63 0.46
N ASN A 69 11.30 -0.38 -0.31
CA ASN A 69 12.05 -0.98 -1.41
C ASN A 69 12.52 0.07 -2.43
N ILE A 70 11.61 0.93 -2.92
CA ILE A 70 11.99 1.94 -3.91
C ILE A 70 12.91 3.03 -3.35
N LEU A 71 12.79 3.35 -2.05
CA LEU A 71 13.66 4.34 -1.41
C LEU A 71 15.08 3.81 -1.14
N VAL A 72 15.23 2.53 -0.80
CA VAL A 72 16.54 1.93 -0.49
C VAL A 72 17.25 1.37 -1.73
N LEU A 73 16.58 1.33 -2.88
CA LEU A 73 17.20 0.94 -4.14
C LEU A 73 18.38 1.88 -4.46
N PRO A 74 19.60 1.35 -4.65
CA PRO A 74 20.79 2.15 -4.97
C PRO A 74 20.58 3.05 -6.19
N ARG A 75 19.88 2.55 -7.22
CA ARG A 75 19.55 3.32 -8.42
C ARG A 75 18.71 4.55 -8.09
N SER A 76 17.66 4.38 -7.28
CA SER A 76 16.79 5.49 -6.86
C SER A 76 17.54 6.50 -5.97
N ALA A 77 18.45 6.03 -5.11
CA ALA A 77 19.31 6.92 -4.33
C ALA A 77 20.25 7.75 -5.22
N HIS A 78 20.79 7.15 -6.29
CA HIS A 78 21.60 7.83 -7.29
C HIS A 78 20.77 8.87 -8.08
N ASP A 79 19.56 8.52 -8.50
CA ASP A 79 18.64 9.44 -9.21
C ASP A 79 18.32 10.68 -8.36
N VAL A 80 18.10 10.52 -7.05
CA VAL A 80 17.90 11.62 -6.10
C VAL A 80 19.17 12.48 -5.93
N ALA A 81 20.36 11.89 -5.96
CA ALA A 81 21.61 12.64 -5.90
C ALA A 81 21.82 13.54 -7.13
N CYS A 82 21.48 13.03 -8.33
CA CYS A 82 21.53 13.77 -9.59
C CYS A 82 20.60 14.99 -9.64
N CYS A 83 19.54 15.03 -8.82
CA CYS A 83 18.62 16.17 -8.75
C CYS A 83 19.29 17.50 -8.32
N ARG A 84 20.50 17.48 -7.76
CA ARG A 84 21.26 18.70 -7.44
C ARG A 84 21.92 19.34 -8.66
N GLU A 85 22.11 18.58 -9.73
CA GLU A 85 22.85 19.01 -10.92
C GLU A 85 21.93 19.35 -12.11
N ILE A 86 20.72 18.80 -12.15
CA ILE A 86 19.78 18.92 -13.28
C ILE A 86 18.62 19.89 -13.02
N SER A 87 17.86 20.22 -14.06
CA SER A 87 16.67 21.06 -13.95
C SER A 87 15.58 20.42 -13.07
N GLY A 88 14.76 21.25 -12.40
CA GLY A 88 13.71 20.76 -11.49
C GLY A 88 12.65 19.88 -12.18
N VAL A 89 12.33 20.14 -13.45
CA VAL A 89 11.38 19.33 -14.23
C VAL A 89 11.99 17.97 -14.57
N SER A 90 13.27 17.93 -14.95
CA SER A 90 14.00 16.67 -15.20
C SER A 90 14.10 15.83 -13.93
N CYS A 91 14.41 16.45 -12.78
CA CYS A 91 14.40 15.77 -11.49
C CYS A 91 13.00 15.23 -11.14
N PHE A 92 11.95 16.06 -11.26
CA PHE A 92 10.59 15.61 -11.00
C PHE A 92 10.22 14.42 -11.89
N ALA A 93 10.55 14.49 -13.17
CA ALA A 93 10.35 13.40 -14.12
C ALA A 93 11.09 12.14 -13.71
N GLY A 94 12.36 12.24 -13.27
CA GLY A 94 13.16 11.12 -12.78
C GLY A 94 12.56 10.45 -11.54
N LEU A 95 12.02 11.25 -10.60
CA LEU A 95 11.47 10.78 -9.32
C LEU A 95 9.99 10.35 -9.38
N LEU A 96 9.33 10.44 -10.53
CA LEU A 96 7.90 10.08 -10.67
C LEU A 96 7.54 8.69 -10.13
N GLY A 97 8.42 7.69 -10.31
CA GLY A 97 8.21 6.34 -9.77
C GLY A 97 8.12 6.33 -8.23
N ILE A 98 8.99 7.09 -7.56
CA ILE A 98 8.98 7.25 -6.10
C ILE A 98 7.70 7.94 -5.65
N PHE A 99 7.26 8.98 -6.37
CA PHE A 99 6.01 9.67 -6.07
C PHE A 99 4.78 8.78 -6.25
N GLN A 100 4.73 7.95 -7.29
CA GLN A 100 3.63 7.00 -7.51
C GLN A 100 3.50 6.02 -6.34
N VAL A 101 4.59 5.34 -5.96
CA VAL A 101 4.58 4.40 -4.83
C VAL A 101 4.31 5.11 -3.50
N GLY A 102 4.90 6.30 -3.31
CA GLY A 102 4.70 7.11 -2.11
C GLY A 102 3.25 7.55 -1.92
N VAL A 103 2.58 8.01 -2.98
CA VAL A 103 1.16 8.37 -2.93
C VAL A 103 0.28 7.16 -2.63
N GLN A 104 0.60 5.99 -3.20
CA GLN A 104 -0.13 4.76 -2.90
C GLN A 104 0.04 4.33 -1.44
N CYS A 105 1.27 4.35 -0.92
CA CYS A 105 1.58 4.08 0.48
C CYS A 105 0.83 5.05 1.41
N LEU A 106 0.92 6.35 1.15
CA LEU A 106 0.21 7.38 1.91
C LEU A 106 -1.31 7.16 1.90
N SER A 107 -1.87 6.78 0.75
CA SER A 107 -3.31 6.51 0.62
C SER A 107 -3.76 5.36 1.52
N PHE A 108 -2.95 4.31 1.69
CA PHE A 108 -3.21 3.23 2.66
C PHE A 108 -3.10 3.71 4.11
N TYR A 109 -2.13 4.57 4.44
CA TYR A 109 -2.06 5.17 5.77
C TYR A 109 -3.26 6.06 6.10
N VAL A 110 -3.77 6.81 5.11
CA VAL A 110 -5.02 7.56 5.25
C VAL A 110 -6.19 6.61 5.51
N ILE A 111 -6.27 5.48 4.79
CA ILE A 111 -7.29 4.45 5.05
C ILE A 111 -7.14 3.88 6.47
N LEU A 112 -5.92 3.58 6.92
CA LEU A 112 -5.66 3.08 8.28
C LEU A 112 -6.11 4.10 9.34
N LEU A 113 -5.80 5.37 9.14
CA LEU A 113 -6.19 6.45 10.06
C LEU A 113 -7.71 6.62 10.10
N LEU A 114 -8.37 6.66 8.94
CA LEU A 114 -9.83 6.72 8.85
C LEU A 114 -10.45 5.46 9.46
N PHE A 115 -9.83 4.29 9.23
CA PHE A 115 -10.26 3.02 9.80
C PHE A 115 -10.24 3.07 11.32
N LEU A 116 -9.15 3.56 11.94
CA LEU A 116 -9.02 3.71 13.39
C LEU A 116 -10.01 4.73 13.98
N ILE A 117 -10.23 5.87 13.30
CA ILE A 117 -11.13 6.94 13.79
C ILE A 117 -12.61 6.52 13.70
N TYR A 118 -13.01 5.91 12.60
CA TYR A 118 -14.41 5.54 12.32
C TYR A 118 -14.72 4.07 12.59
N PHE A 119 -13.78 3.31 13.15
CA PHE A 119 -14.11 2.00 13.71
C PHE A 119 -15.09 2.24 14.85
N PRO A 120 -16.20 1.48 14.96
CA PRO A 120 -17.08 1.59 16.10
C PRO A 120 -16.25 1.32 17.36
N ARG A 121 -15.87 2.39 18.07
CA ARG A 121 -15.50 2.28 19.47
C ARG A 121 -16.78 1.75 20.08
N ALA A 122 -16.79 0.46 20.42
CA ALA A 122 -17.96 -0.21 20.98
C ALA A 122 -18.62 0.79 21.91
N THR A 123 -19.82 1.21 21.54
CA THR A 123 -20.69 2.03 22.38
C THR A 123 -20.93 1.21 23.63
N SER A 124 -19.99 1.28 24.57
CA SER A 124 -20.32 1.37 25.97
C SER A 124 -21.29 2.55 26.06
N LEU A 125 -22.44 2.32 26.72
CA LEU A 125 -23.56 3.24 26.96
C LEU A 125 -24.73 3.14 25.97
N THR A 126 -25.48 2.05 26.06
CA THR A 126 -26.94 2.19 26.19
C THR A 126 -27.36 1.48 27.47
N ASN A 127 -27.57 2.27 28.53
CA ASN A 127 -28.52 1.91 29.57
C ASN A 127 -29.89 1.67 28.91
N PRO A 128 -30.63 0.66 29.35
CA PRO A 128 -32.01 0.90 29.70
C PRO A 128 -32.16 0.56 31.18
N THR A 129 -32.04 1.59 32.03
CA THR A 129 -32.77 1.56 33.29
C THR A 129 -34.21 1.96 32.95
N THR A 130 -35.17 1.31 33.63
CA THR A 130 -36.63 1.54 33.65
C THR A 130 -37.38 0.64 32.67
N SER A 131 -38.22 -0.34 33.04
CA SER A 131 -38.74 -0.80 34.34
C SER A 131 -39.71 -1.98 34.11
N ALA A 132 -39.87 -2.80 35.16
CA ALA A 132 -41.05 -3.62 35.53
C ALA A 132 -41.23 -5.03 34.92
N GLU A 133 -41.09 -6.01 35.83
CA GLU A 133 -41.97 -7.19 36.08
C GLU A 133 -42.20 -8.15 34.91
N SER A 134 -41.89 -9.46 34.97
CA SER A 134 -42.30 -10.42 36.00
C SER A 134 -41.73 -11.83 35.68
N GLU A 135 -41.34 -12.54 36.75
CA GLU A 135 -41.51 -13.99 37.00
C GLU A 135 -40.63 -15.07 36.33
N THR A 136 -39.77 -15.66 37.20
CA THR A 136 -39.64 -17.10 37.53
C THR A 136 -38.57 -17.96 36.80
N GLU A 137 -37.54 -18.31 37.59
CA GLU A 137 -36.50 -19.38 37.54
C GLU A 137 -37.00 -20.80 37.12
N PRO A 138 -36.17 -21.90 37.04
CA PRO A 138 -34.70 -22.06 36.95
C PRO A 138 -34.24 -23.15 35.93
N ASN A 139 -32.91 -23.36 35.85
CA ASN A 139 -32.20 -24.58 35.40
C ASN A 139 -32.09 -24.92 33.90
N GLY A 140 -30.91 -24.65 33.35
CA GLY A 140 -30.37 -25.32 32.17
C GLY A 140 -28.86 -25.40 32.25
N ASN A 141 -28.32 -26.60 32.52
CA ASN A 141 -26.91 -26.94 32.28
C ASN A 141 -26.60 -26.68 30.80
N GLY A 142 -26.01 -25.53 30.50
CA GLY A 142 -25.41 -25.23 29.22
C GLY A 142 -23.94 -24.93 29.45
N ASN A 143 -23.07 -25.78 28.93
CA ASN A 143 -21.69 -25.39 28.65
C ASN A 143 -21.75 -24.04 27.95
N ALA A 144 -21.24 -22.99 28.58
CA ALA A 144 -21.07 -21.70 27.94
C ALA A 144 -19.99 -21.89 26.87
N ASP A 145 -20.46 -22.26 25.69
CA ASP A 145 -19.75 -22.25 24.44
C ASP A 145 -18.97 -20.94 24.32
N ASN A 146 -17.76 -21.06 23.77
CA ASN A 146 -16.83 -19.98 23.55
C ASN A 146 -17.55 -18.78 22.95
N ASP A 147 -17.85 -17.80 23.79
CA ASP A 147 -18.57 -16.59 23.43
C ASP A 147 -17.76 -15.89 22.33
N ASP A 148 -18.30 -15.96 21.11
CA ASP A 148 -17.76 -15.37 19.89
C ASP A 148 -17.56 -13.87 20.13
N LYS A 149 -16.38 -13.49 20.61
CA LYS A 149 -15.99 -12.09 20.78
C LYS A 149 -16.08 -11.42 19.42
N LEU A 150 -17.19 -10.72 19.16
CA LEU A 150 -17.28 -9.72 18.10
C LEU A 150 -15.98 -8.92 18.15
N PRO A 151 -15.23 -8.78 17.04
CA PRO A 151 -13.95 -8.08 17.03
C PRO A 151 -14.19 -6.61 17.37
N SER A 152 -14.12 -6.35 18.67
CA SER A 152 -14.28 -5.06 19.32
C SER A 152 -13.07 -4.20 18.97
N TYR A 153 -13.24 -2.88 19.03
CA TYR A 153 -12.25 -1.82 18.79
C TYR A 153 -10.77 -2.17 19.04
N SER A 154 -10.48 -3.02 20.03
CA SER A 154 -9.21 -3.74 20.20
C SER A 154 -8.58 -4.27 18.91
N THR A 155 -9.33 -4.91 18.00
CA THR A 155 -8.80 -5.42 16.72
C THR A 155 -8.28 -4.29 15.84
N ALA A 156 -9.01 -3.18 15.76
CA ALA A 156 -8.57 -2.02 14.96
C ALA A 156 -7.32 -1.35 15.54
N VAL A 157 -7.24 -1.28 16.86
CA VAL A 157 -6.06 -0.78 17.58
C VAL A 157 -4.86 -1.70 17.36
N ILE A 158 -5.02 -3.02 17.52
CA ILE A 158 -3.96 -4.00 17.31
C ILE A 158 -3.42 -3.89 15.88
N VAL A 159 -4.31 -3.90 14.87
CA VAL A 159 -3.90 -3.73 13.46
C VAL A 159 -3.11 -2.45 13.26
N SER A 160 -3.58 -1.33 13.82
CA SER A 160 -2.90 -0.04 13.69
C SER A 160 -1.52 -0.04 14.34
N ILE A 161 -1.40 -0.59 15.55
CA ILE A 161 -0.12 -0.74 16.25
C ILE A 161 0.82 -1.64 15.45
N THR A 162 0.34 -2.77 14.93
CA THR A 162 1.15 -3.67 14.10
C THR A 162 1.64 -2.98 12.84
N CYS A 163 0.80 -2.24 12.13
CA CYS A 163 1.20 -1.46 10.95
C CYS A 163 2.27 -0.42 11.29
N LEU A 164 2.08 0.35 12.36
CA LEU A 164 3.03 1.37 12.79
C LEU A 164 4.37 0.75 13.25
N ALA A 165 4.31 -0.32 14.05
CA ALA A 165 5.51 -1.03 14.49
C ALA A 165 6.29 -1.60 13.30
N HIS A 166 5.61 -2.24 12.34
CA HIS A 166 6.22 -2.71 11.10
C HIS A 166 6.91 -1.56 10.34
N ALA A 167 6.26 -0.41 10.20
CA ALA A 167 6.83 0.75 9.52
C ALA A 167 8.09 1.28 10.21
N VAL A 168 8.06 1.39 11.54
CA VAL A 168 9.21 1.82 12.35
C VAL A 168 10.36 0.82 12.23
N ILE A 169 10.08 -0.48 12.30
CA ILE A 169 11.10 -1.54 12.15
C ILE A 169 11.74 -1.46 10.77
N VAL A 170 10.93 -1.39 9.71
CA VAL A 170 11.43 -1.27 8.33
C VAL A 170 12.28 -0.02 8.16
N LEU A 171 11.84 1.12 8.73
CA LEU A 171 12.61 2.37 8.69
C LEU A 171 13.95 2.24 9.40
N ILE A 172 13.98 1.72 10.64
CA ILE A 172 15.20 1.56 11.43
C ILE A 172 16.18 0.63 10.72
N ILE A 173 15.73 -0.53 10.23
CA ILE A 173 16.59 -1.47 9.52
C ILE A 173 17.11 -0.85 8.23
N SER A 174 16.25 -0.16 7.46
CA SER A 174 16.65 0.52 6.23
C SER A 174 17.72 1.58 6.47
N LEU A 175 17.56 2.41 7.50
CA LEU A 175 18.57 3.40 7.88
C LEU A 175 19.85 2.75 8.38
N ALA A 176 19.75 1.69 9.18
CA ALA A 176 20.92 0.96 9.68
C ALA A 176 21.73 0.34 8.54
N VAL A 177 21.08 -0.30 7.56
CA VAL A 177 21.74 -0.86 6.37
C VAL A 177 22.33 0.27 5.52
N ALA A 178 21.59 1.35 5.28
CA ALA A 178 22.06 2.47 4.47
C ALA A 178 23.34 3.13 5.04
N ILE A 179 23.43 3.25 6.36
CA ILE A 179 24.55 3.93 7.01
C ILE A 179 25.73 2.98 7.27
N LYS A 180 25.46 1.76 7.79
CA LYS A 180 26.52 0.84 8.24
C LYS A 180 26.99 -0.12 7.16
N HIS A 181 26.11 -0.53 6.25
CA HIS A 181 26.39 -1.56 5.25
C HIS A 181 25.82 -1.17 3.88
N PRO A 182 26.28 -0.05 3.27
CA PRO A 182 25.75 0.43 2.00
C PRO A 182 25.91 -0.59 0.85
N SER A 183 26.91 -1.48 0.93
CA SER A 183 27.09 -2.60 -0.01
C SER A 183 25.91 -3.58 -0.03
N ASN A 184 25.15 -3.66 1.06
CA ASN A 184 24.06 -4.61 1.22
C ASN A 184 22.68 -4.00 0.91
N LEU A 185 22.63 -2.73 0.51
CA LEU A 185 21.37 -2.02 0.21
C LEU A 185 20.56 -2.73 -0.87
N GLN A 186 21.19 -3.23 -1.93
CA GLN A 186 20.50 -3.97 -2.98
C GLN A 186 19.83 -5.25 -2.45
N ALA A 187 20.52 -5.99 -1.58
CA ALA A 187 19.97 -7.20 -0.98
C ALA A 187 18.78 -6.88 -0.07
N TRP A 188 18.91 -5.83 0.74
CA TRP A 188 17.81 -5.34 1.59
C TRP A 188 16.61 -4.87 0.75
N ALA A 189 16.86 -4.13 -0.34
CA ALA A 189 15.82 -3.74 -1.29
C ALA A 189 15.07 -4.98 -1.81
N ASN A 190 15.79 -6.01 -2.26
CA ASN A 190 15.18 -7.23 -2.77
C ASN A 190 14.32 -7.95 -1.72
N ILE A 191 14.77 -8.02 -0.47
CA ILE A 191 13.98 -8.59 0.63
C ILE A 191 12.67 -7.82 0.82
N LEU A 192 12.72 -6.49 0.84
CA LEU A 192 11.53 -5.65 0.97
C LEU A 192 10.57 -5.80 -0.22
N GLY A 193 11.10 -5.92 -1.45
CA GLY A 193 10.30 -6.15 -2.64
C GLY A 193 9.58 -7.50 -2.62
N ILE A 194 10.30 -8.58 -2.25
CA ILE A 194 9.71 -9.91 -2.08
C ILE A 194 8.67 -9.91 -0.96
N MET A 195 8.96 -9.27 0.18
CA MET A 195 8.01 -9.15 1.28
C MET A 195 6.74 -8.43 0.86
N SER A 196 6.87 -7.31 0.14
CA SER A 196 5.73 -6.59 -0.42
C SER A 196 4.89 -7.46 -1.35
N ALA A 197 5.55 -8.20 -2.25
CA ALA A 197 4.92 -9.11 -3.21
C ALA A 197 4.12 -10.23 -2.52
N VAL A 198 4.71 -10.88 -1.52
CA VAL A 198 4.08 -11.96 -0.77
C VAL A 198 2.85 -11.43 -0.03
N LEU A 199 2.99 -10.31 0.68
CA LEU A 199 1.88 -9.70 1.42
C LEU A 199 0.74 -9.26 0.49
N ALA A 200 1.06 -8.66 -0.66
CA ALA A 200 0.06 -8.28 -1.66
C ALA A 200 -0.63 -9.52 -2.26
N SER A 201 0.12 -10.59 -2.53
CA SER A 201 -0.44 -11.83 -3.06
C SER A 201 -1.44 -12.45 -2.08
N ILE A 202 -1.08 -12.49 -0.79
CA ILE A 202 -1.98 -12.97 0.27
C ILE A 202 -3.23 -12.07 0.38
N GLN A 203 -3.09 -10.76 0.16
CA GLN A 203 -4.20 -9.82 0.21
C GLN A 203 -5.22 -10.04 -0.93
N TYR A 204 -4.74 -10.19 -2.17
CA TYR A 204 -5.62 -10.17 -3.35
C TYR A 204 -6.02 -11.57 -3.84
N PHE A 205 -5.17 -12.59 -3.67
CA PHE A 205 -5.41 -13.93 -4.23
C PHE A 205 -6.69 -14.61 -3.70
N PRO A 206 -6.99 -14.60 -2.39
CA PRO A 206 -8.23 -15.18 -1.87
C PRO A 206 -9.48 -14.51 -2.45
N GLN A 207 -9.39 -13.20 -2.70
CA GLN A 207 -10.48 -12.39 -3.22
C GLN A 207 -10.74 -12.65 -4.71
N ILE A 208 -9.67 -12.85 -5.49
CA ILE A 208 -9.73 -13.27 -6.90
C ILE A 208 -10.31 -14.69 -7.00
N TYR A 209 -9.80 -15.64 -6.20
CA TYR A 209 -10.26 -17.02 -6.20
C TYR A 209 -11.75 -17.13 -5.84
N THR A 210 -12.18 -16.42 -4.79
CA THR A 210 -13.59 -16.43 -4.37
C THR A 210 -14.50 -15.85 -5.46
N THR A 211 -14.08 -14.76 -6.11
CA THR A 211 -14.82 -14.16 -7.24
C THR A 211 -14.92 -15.13 -8.42
N PHE A 212 -13.82 -15.82 -8.74
CA PHE A 212 -13.79 -16.82 -9.82
C PHE A 212 -14.71 -18.01 -9.52
N ARG A 213 -14.69 -18.52 -8.28
CA ARG A 213 -15.50 -19.68 -7.85
C ARG A 213 -16.99 -19.39 -7.74
N LEU A 214 -17.36 -18.21 -7.26
CA LEU A 214 -18.76 -17.85 -7.05
C LEU A 214 -19.45 -17.38 -8.34
N GLN A 215 -18.68 -17.04 -9.39
CA GLN A 215 -19.15 -16.45 -10.66
C GLN A 215 -20.15 -15.28 -10.47
N LYS A 216 -20.17 -14.71 -9.28
CA LYS A 216 -20.94 -13.53 -8.88
C LYS A 216 -19.93 -12.53 -8.35
N VAL A 217 -19.97 -11.35 -8.92
CA VAL A 217 -19.27 -10.18 -8.41
C VAL A 217 -19.95 -9.73 -7.13
N GLY A 218 -19.35 -10.10 -6.00
CA GLY A 218 -19.76 -9.61 -4.68
C GLY A 218 -19.46 -8.11 -4.51
N SER A 219 -19.03 -7.68 -3.33
CA SER A 219 -18.72 -6.25 -3.07
C SER A 219 -17.46 -5.71 -3.76
N LEU A 220 -16.78 -6.51 -4.58
CA LEU A 220 -15.58 -6.12 -5.33
C LEU A 220 -16.00 -5.35 -6.59
N SER A 221 -15.61 -4.08 -6.66
CA SER A 221 -15.85 -3.23 -7.83
C SER A 221 -15.10 -3.77 -9.05
N ILE A 222 -15.79 -4.50 -9.95
CA ILE A 222 -15.26 -4.86 -11.29
C ILE A 222 -14.61 -3.65 -11.97
N PRO A 223 -15.21 -2.44 -11.93
CA PRO A 223 -14.57 -1.26 -12.52
C PRO A 223 -13.18 -0.95 -11.95
N MET A 224 -12.98 -1.14 -10.64
CA MET A 224 -11.69 -0.90 -10.00
C MET A 224 -10.65 -1.90 -10.49
N MET A 225 -10.98 -3.19 -10.60
CA MET A 225 -10.07 -4.21 -11.12
C MET A 225 -9.75 -4.01 -12.61
N CYS A 226 -10.74 -3.69 -13.44
CA CYS A 226 -10.55 -3.46 -14.88
C CYS A 226 -9.67 -2.24 -15.19
N ILE A 227 -9.59 -1.25 -14.32
CA ILE A 227 -8.69 -0.10 -14.47
C ILE A 227 -7.32 -0.41 -13.85
N GLN A 228 -7.32 -1.03 -12.68
CA GLN A 228 -6.13 -1.19 -11.86
C GLN A 228 -5.20 -2.30 -12.37
N THR A 229 -5.73 -3.38 -12.98
CA THR A 229 -4.92 -4.44 -13.59
C THR A 229 -4.13 -3.98 -14.82
N PRO A 230 -4.73 -3.36 -15.85
CA PRO A 230 -3.93 -2.82 -16.96
C PRO A 230 -3.06 -1.65 -16.49
N GLY A 231 -3.54 -0.82 -15.56
CA GLY A 231 -2.75 0.27 -14.98
C GLY A 231 -1.49 -0.22 -14.25
N SER A 232 -1.56 -1.32 -13.50
CA SER A 232 -0.42 -1.88 -12.77
C SER A 232 0.62 -2.51 -13.71
N LEU A 233 0.20 -3.09 -14.83
CA LEU A 233 1.09 -3.59 -15.88
C LEU A 233 1.85 -2.44 -16.56
N VAL A 234 1.13 -1.38 -16.93
CA VAL A 234 1.72 -0.19 -17.55
C VAL A 234 2.67 0.51 -16.57
N TRP A 235 2.29 0.56 -15.29
CA TRP A 235 3.15 1.07 -14.23
C TRP A 235 4.43 0.25 -14.04
N ALA A 236 4.32 -1.08 -13.99
CA ALA A 236 5.48 -1.97 -13.90
C ALA A 236 6.41 -1.82 -15.11
N ALA A 237 5.85 -1.72 -16.32
CA ALA A 237 6.62 -1.47 -17.54
C ALA A 237 7.35 -0.12 -17.48
N SER A 238 6.66 0.94 -17.02
CA SER A 238 7.26 2.27 -16.82
C SER A 238 8.42 2.23 -15.82
N LEU A 239 8.29 1.49 -14.70
CA LEU A 239 9.38 1.32 -13.73
C LEU A 239 10.52 0.45 -14.28
N ALA A 240 10.22 -0.60 -15.05
CA ALA A 240 11.21 -1.46 -15.67
C ALA A 240 12.08 -0.68 -16.66
N GLN A 241 11.48 0.21 -17.46
CA GLN A 241 12.23 1.08 -18.36
C GLN A 241 13.12 2.10 -17.64
N ARG A 242 12.76 2.50 -16.42
CA ARG A 242 13.51 3.49 -15.63
C ARG A 242 14.63 2.89 -14.80
N LEU A 243 14.31 1.85 -14.02
CA LEU A 243 15.23 1.24 -13.07
C LEU A 243 16.07 0.10 -13.68
N GLY A 244 15.70 -0.38 -14.87
CA GLY A 244 16.37 -1.49 -15.53
C GLY A 244 16.34 -2.79 -14.73
N ALA A 245 17.25 -3.72 -15.03
CA ALA A 245 17.34 -5.02 -14.36
C ALA A 245 17.69 -4.90 -12.86
N GLU A 246 18.38 -3.85 -12.45
CA GLU A 246 18.76 -3.62 -11.04
C GLU A 246 17.55 -3.29 -10.15
N GLY A 247 16.49 -2.71 -10.72
CA GLY A 247 15.24 -2.42 -10.02
C GLY A 247 14.20 -3.54 -10.05
N TRP A 248 14.56 -4.77 -10.44
CA TRP A 248 13.58 -5.85 -10.64
C TRP A 248 12.71 -6.12 -9.41
N SER A 249 13.18 -5.87 -8.20
CA SER A 249 12.38 -6.07 -7.00
C SER A 249 11.25 -5.05 -6.86
N ALA A 250 11.30 -3.91 -7.56
CA ALA A 250 10.26 -2.89 -7.60
C ALA A 250 9.22 -3.11 -8.71
N TRP A 251 9.63 -3.63 -9.89
CA TRP A 251 8.73 -3.83 -11.05
C TRP A 251 8.45 -5.31 -11.39
N GLY A 252 9.39 -6.19 -11.07
CA GLY A 252 9.44 -7.60 -11.45
C GLY A 252 8.46 -8.50 -10.71
N VAL A 253 7.84 -8.01 -9.64
CA VAL A 253 6.78 -8.71 -8.90
C VAL A 253 5.57 -9.06 -9.78
N ILE A 254 5.36 -8.34 -10.89
CA ILE A 254 4.32 -8.63 -11.90
C ILE A 254 4.91 -9.38 -13.13
N SER A 255 6.23 -9.45 -13.27
CA SER A 255 6.94 -9.85 -14.50
C SER A 255 7.38 -11.32 -14.54
N SER A 256 7.17 -12.07 -13.45
CA SER A 256 7.50 -13.51 -13.37
C SER A 256 6.67 -14.41 -14.30
N SER A 257 5.82 -13.84 -15.17
CA SER A 257 5.12 -14.55 -16.26
C SER A 257 5.67 -14.32 -17.68
N ILE A 258 6.77 -13.57 -17.89
CA ILE A 258 7.30 -13.28 -19.25
C ILE A 258 8.78 -13.70 -19.42
N ARG A 259 9.22 -14.74 -18.71
CA ARG A 259 10.41 -15.52 -19.12
C ARG A 259 10.17 -17.00 -18.88
N LEU A 260 9.44 -17.62 -19.80
CA LEU A 260 9.67 -18.97 -20.31
C LEU A 260 9.27 -18.98 -21.79
#